data_AF-A0A931Z8N4-F1
#
_entry.id   AF-A0A931Z8N4-F1
#
_cell.length_a   1.000
_cell.length_b   1.000
_cell.length_c   1.000
_cell.angle_alpha   90.00
_cell.angle_beta   90.00
_cell.angle_gamma   90.00
#
_symmetry.space_group_name_H-M   'P 1'
#
loop_
_entity.id
_entity.type
_entity.pdbx_description
1 polymer ?
#
loop_
_entity_poly.entity_id
_entity_poly.type
_entity_poly.pdbx_seq_one_letter_code
_entity_poly.pdbx_strand_id
1 'polypeptide(L)'
;MKTIHSTLILCLALAGMPLRAADAPATPAAGDLVALEKFLTLDDAQLDDLQRAIARVRAMTPAERTKLREQIVQFRQLPAAERQAWRQGWGQMPAELRDGWREMMQSADDAQRAEIHRRLEALPPAERVAARKKMVEEFLRTHAKP
;
A
#
# COMPACT_ATOMS: atom_id res chain seq x y z
N MET A 1 9.70 -7.66 87.87
CA MET A 1 8.66 -6.81 87.23
C MET A 1 8.71 -7.12 85.72
N LYS A 2 7.73 -7.89 85.18
CA LYS A 2 6.67 -7.42 84.24
C LYS A 2 7.29 -6.76 82.98
N THR A 3 7.14 -7.25 81.73
CA THR A 3 5.96 -7.79 81.01
C THR A 3 6.34 -8.50 79.70
N ILE A 4 5.41 -9.34 79.22
CA ILE A 4 5.34 -10.19 78.00
C ILE A 4 5.00 -9.36 76.72
N HIS A 5 4.98 -10.03 75.55
CA HIS A 5 4.28 -9.79 74.24
C HIS A 5 5.19 -9.26 73.11
N SER A 6 5.08 -9.64 71.82
CA SER A 6 4.34 -10.65 71.06
C SER A 6 4.79 -10.54 69.57
N THR A 7 4.92 -11.68 68.89
CA THR A 7 4.58 -11.96 67.46
C THR A 7 5.03 -11.02 66.33
N LEU A 8 5.78 -11.51 65.33
CA LEU A 8 5.26 -11.82 63.98
C LEU A 8 6.33 -12.51 63.09
N ILE A 9 6.05 -13.75 62.71
CA ILE A 9 6.67 -14.42 61.56
C ILE A 9 6.03 -13.85 60.29
N LEU A 10 6.83 -13.42 59.31
CA LEU A 10 6.35 -13.20 57.95
C LEU A 10 7.16 -14.06 56.98
N CYS A 11 6.56 -15.20 56.62
CA CYS A 11 6.92 -15.97 55.44
C CYS A 11 6.60 -15.12 54.19
N LEU A 12 7.60 -14.81 53.36
CA LEU A 12 7.35 -14.34 52.00
C LEU A 12 7.72 -15.46 51.03
N ALA A 13 6.72 -16.25 50.67
CA ALA A 13 6.72 -17.04 49.45
C ALA A 13 6.40 -16.09 48.28
N LEU A 14 7.35 -15.90 47.37
CA LEU A 14 7.05 -15.36 46.04
C LEU A 14 7.08 -16.51 45.04
N ALA A 15 5.85 -16.95 44.77
CA ALA A 15 5.39 -17.84 43.73
C ALA A 15 6.09 -17.61 42.39
N GLY A 16 6.26 -18.73 41.67
CA GLY A 16 6.81 -18.77 40.32
C GLY A 16 6.14 -17.80 39.36
N MET A 17 6.96 -16.96 38.74
CA MET A 17 6.60 -16.34 37.48
C MET A 17 6.42 -17.45 36.44
N PRO A 18 5.24 -17.58 35.79
CA PRO A 18 5.18 -18.35 34.57
C PRO A 18 6.07 -17.63 33.54
N LEU A 19 7.10 -18.32 33.05
CA LEU A 19 7.77 -17.94 31.82
C LEU A 19 6.66 -17.80 30.77
N ARG A 20 6.41 -16.56 30.35
CA ARG A 20 5.59 -16.26 29.20
C ARG A 20 6.30 -16.89 28.01
N ALA A 21 5.80 -18.03 27.54
CA ALA A 21 6.23 -18.61 26.29
C ALA A 21 6.15 -17.50 25.24
N ALA A 22 7.31 -17.13 24.69
CA ALA A 22 7.34 -16.34 23.47
C ALA A 22 6.45 -17.07 22.46
N ASP A 23 5.52 -16.34 21.84
CA ASP A 23 4.70 -16.87 20.76
C ASP A 23 5.61 -17.60 19.77
N ALA A 24 5.61 -18.93 19.82
CA ALA A 24 6.21 -19.72 18.76
C ALA A 24 5.54 -19.28 17.46
N PRO A 25 6.30 -19.07 16.36
CA PRO A 25 5.68 -18.68 15.10
C PRO A 25 4.60 -19.72 14.80
N ALA A 26 3.35 -19.28 14.75
CA ALA A 26 2.22 -20.14 14.48
C ALA A 26 2.53 -20.90 13.18
N THR A 27 2.41 -22.23 13.21
CA THR A 27 2.61 -23.04 12.02
C THR A 27 1.69 -22.48 10.93
N PRO A 28 2.24 -21.98 9.80
CA PRO A 28 1.43 -21.35 8.77
C PRO A 28 0.38 -22.34 8.28
N ALA A 29 -0.86 -21.88 8.12
CA ALA A 29 -1.91 -22.71 7.55
C ALA A 29 -1.52 -23.10 6.10
N ALA A 30 -2.08 -24.18 5.56
CA ALA A 30 -1.77 -24.61 4.19
C ALA A 30 -2.02 -23.50 3.13
N GLY A 31 -3.01 -22.63 3.37
CA GLY A 31 -3.25 -21.45 2.53
C GLY A 31 -2.18 -20.35 2.67
N ASP A 32 -1.57 -20.24 3.84
CA ASP A 32 -0.47 -19.29 4.10
C ASP A 32 0.79 -19.72 3.36
N LEU A 33 1.07 -21.04 3.30
CA LEU A 33 2.21 -21.57 2.55
C LEU A 33 2.15 -21.22 1.06
N VAL A 34 0.97 -21.35 0.42
CA VAL A 34 0.78 -20.98 -1.00
C VAL A 34 0.97 -19.47 -1.24
N ALA A 35 0.57 -18.64 -0.27
CA ALA A 35 0.81 -17.20 -0.34
C ALA A 35 2.30 -16.87 -0.17
N LEU A 36 2.98 -17.53 0.77
CA LEU A 36 4.40 -17.37 1.04
C LEU A 36 5.26 -17.82 -0.14
N GLU A 37 4.93 -18.95 -0.78
CA GLU A 37 5.61 -19.41 -2.00
C GLU A 37 5.61 -18.34 -3.11
N LYS A 38 4.50 -17.60 -3.27
CA LYS A 38 4.45 -16.50 -4.24
C LYS A 38 5.40 -15.36 -3.88
N PHE A 39 5.51 -15.01 -2.59
CA PHE A 39 6.44 -13.95 -2.16
C PHE A 39 7.90 -14.36 -2.32
N LEU A 40 8.22 -15.64 -2.15
CA LEU A 40 9.58 -16.15 -2.37
C LEU A 40 10.04 -16.06 -3.83
N THR A 41 9.11 -15.89 -4.78
CA THR A 41 9.45 -15.70 -6.21
C THR A 41 9.69 -14.23 -6.60
N LEU A 42 9.44 -13.29 -5.69
CA LEU A 42 9.63 -11.86 -5.94
C LEU A 42 11.07 -11.45 -5.64
N ASP A 43 11.61 -10.55 -6.45
CA ASP A 43 12.86 -9.85 -6.12
C ASP A 43 12.64 -8.73 -5.08
N ASP A 44 13.73 -8.18 -4.56
CA ASP A 44 13.68 -7.15 -3.51
C ASP A 44 12.90 -5.90 -3.94
N ALA A 45 13.03 -5.47 -5.20
CA ALA A 45 12.31 -4.31 -5.70
C ALA A 45 10.80 -4.57 -5.79
N GLN A 46 10.41 -5.78 -6.18
CA GLN A 46 9.01 -6.22 -6.20
C GLN A 46 8.43 -6.36 -4.79
N LEU A 47 9.23 -6.81 -3.82
CA LEU A 47 8.83 -6.84 -2.41
C LEU A 47 8.62 -5.43 -1.84
N ASP A 48 9.48 -4.48 -2.18
CA ASP A 48 9.33 -3.07 -1.81
C ASP A 48 8.06 -2.45 -2.41
N ASP A 49 7.78 -2.73 -3.69
CA ASP A 49 6.54 -2.30 -4.36
C ASP A 49 5.30 -2.83 -3.65
N LEU A 50 5.33 -4.11 -3.26
CA LEU A 50 4.25 -4.74 -2.51
C LEU A 50 4.08 -4.10 -1.13
N GLN A 51 5.17 -3.85 -0.41
CA GLN A 51 5.13 -3.20 0.91
C GLN A 51 4.50 -1.81 0.82
N ARG A 52 4.88 -1.01 -0.19
CA ARG A 52 4.27 0.30 -0.46
C ARG A 52 2.77 0.18 -0.78
N ALA A 53 2.38 -0.81 -1.58
CA ALA A 53 0.98 -1.06 -1.89
C ALA A 53 0.17 -1.44 -0.64
N ILE A 54 0.70 -2.31 0.22
CA ILE A 54 0.07 -2.70 1.49
C ILE A 54 -0.09 -1.50 2.41
N ALA A 55 0.96 -0.69 2.58
CA ALA A 55 0.92 0.52 3.40
C ALA A 55 -0.20 1.46 2.95
N ARG A 56 -0.35 1.66 1.62
CA ARG A 56 -1.41 2.46 1.04
C ARG A 56 -2.80 1.90 1.33
N VAL A 57 -3.01 0.59 1.15
CA VAL A 57 -4.30 -0.06 1.44
C VAL A 57 -4.65 0.01 2.92
N ARG A 58 -3.66 -0.09 3.81
CA ARG A 58 -3.85 0.06 5.27
C ARG A 58 -4.24 1.48 5.67
N ALA A 59 -3.73 2.49 4.96
CA ALA A 59 -4.09 3.89 5.17
C ALA A 59 -5.51 4.26 4.68
N MET A 60 -6.15 3.40 3.88
CA MET A 60 -7.49 3.67 3.35
C MET A 60 -8.60 3.42 4.38
N THR A 61 -9.57 4.32 4.39
CA THR A 61 -10.86 4.15 5.07
C THR A 61 -11.63 2.93 4.52
N PRO A 62 -12.60 2.38 5.25
CA PRO A 62 -13.46 1.31 4.74
C PRO A 62 -14.18 1.69 3.43
N ALA A 63 -14.66 2.94 3.31
CA ALA A 63 -15.35 3.42 2.11
C ALA A 63 -14.42 3.47 0.88
N GLU A 64 -13.19 3.96 1.04
CA GLU A 64 -12.18 3.97 -0.02
C GLU A 64 -11.80 2.56 -0.46
N ARG A 65 -11.68 1.61 0.48
CA ARG A 65 -11.43 0.20 0.15
C ARG A 65 -12.58 -0.42 -0.64
N THR A 66 -13.83 -0.10 -0.32
CA THR A 66 -15.00 -0.55 -1.09
C THR A 66 -14.97 0.01 -2.51
N LYS A 67 -14.76 1.32 -2.66
CA LYS A 67 -14.65 1.98 -3.97
C LYS A 67 -13.51 1.38 -4.81
N LEU A 68 -12.35 1.10 -4.21
CA LEU A 68 -11.24 0.46 -4.92
C LEU A 68 -11.62 -0.95 -5.41
N ARG A 69 -12.33 -1.74 -4.60
CA ARG A 69 -12.80 -3.07 -5.03
C ARG A 69 -13.77 -2.97 -6.21
N GLU A 70 -14.71 -2.04 -6.18
CA GLU A 70 -15.65 -1.80 -7.28
C GLU A 70 -14.91 -1.44 -8.57
N GLN A 71 -13.93 -0.54 -8.50
CA GLN A 71 -13.10 -0.17 -9.65
C GLN A 71 -12.33 -1.37 -10.22
N ILE A 72 -11.79 -2.24 -9.36
CA ILE A 72 -11.12 -3.47 -9.79
C ILE A 72 -12.09 -4.42 -10.51
N VAL A 73 -13.32 -4.55 -10.02
CA VAL A 73 -14.36 -5.38 -10.66
C VAL A 73 -14.72 -4.82 -12.03
N GLN A 74 -14.97 -3.50 -12.13
CA GLN A 74 -15.24 -2.83 -13.40
C GLN A 74 -14.10 -3.05 -14.41
N PHE A 75 -12.85 -2.87 -13.97
CA PHE A 75 -11.69 -3.13 -14.82
C PHE A 75 -11.63 -4.59 -15.32
N ARG A 76 -11.95 -5.56 -14.46
CA ARG A 76 -11.99 -6.98 -14.84
C ARG A 76 -13.14 -7.30 -15.80
N GLN A 77 -14.21 -6.51 -15.82
CA GLN A 77 -15.32 -6.70 -16.75
C GLN A 77 -15.03 -6.15 -18.16
N LEU A 78 -14.02 -5.29 -18.32
CA LEU A 78 -13.63 -4.79 -19.64
C LEU A 78 -13.23 -5.94 -20.58
N PRO A 79 -13.52 -5.83 -21.90
CA PRO A 79 -13.04 -6.76 -22.91
C PRO A 79 -11.53 -6.98 -22.86
N ALA A 80 -11.05 -8.18 -23.21
CA ALA A 80 -9.64 -8.52 -23.12
C ALA A 80 -8.72 -7.55 -23.91
N ALA A 81 -9.17 -7.12 -25.09
CA ALA A 81 -8.45 -6.13 -25.90
C ALA A 81 -8.36 -4.77 -25.21
N GLU A 82 -9.44 -4.31 -24.58
CA GLU A 82 -9.44 -3.06 -23.82
C GLU A 82 -8.55 -3.16 -22.58
N ARG A 83 -8.63 -4.26 -21.83
CA ARG A 83 -7.71 -4.50 -20.70
C ARG A 83 -6.25 -4.52 -21.15
N GLN A 84 -5.97 -5.09 -22.32
CA GLN A 84 -4.63 -5.12 -22.89
C GLN A 84 -4.16 -3.73 -23.29
N ALA A 85 -5.01 -2.91 -23.91
CA ALA A 85 -4.72 -1.51 -24.22
C ALA A 85 -4.44 -0.70 -22.93
N TRP A 86 -5.22 -0.94 -21.86
CA TRP A 86 -4.96 -0.34 -20.55
C TRP A 86 -3.62 -0.78 -19.96
N ARG A 87 -3.29 -2.08 -20.04
CA ARG A 87 -2.01 -2.63 -19.56
C ARG A 87 -0.83 -2.09 -20.34
N GLN A 88 -0.92 -2.05 -21.67
CA GLN A 88 0.13 -1.57 -22.57
C GLN A 88 0.26 -0.04 -22.61
N GLY A 89 -0.75 0.67 -22.10
CA GLY A 89 -0.70 2.12 -21.93
C GLY A 89 0.13 2.55 -20.72
N TRP A 90 -0.43 3.45 -19.92
CA TRP A 90 0.26 4.07 -18.79
C TRP A 90 0.86 3.09 -17.77
N GLY A 91 0.33 1.86 -17.68
CA GLY A 91 0.81 0.81 -16.78
C GLY A 91 2.26 0.37 -17.03
N GLN A 92 2.77 0.48 -18.27
CA GLN A 92 4.16 0.11 -18.61
C GLN A 92 5.16 1.28 -18.47
N MET A 93 4.72 2.48 -18.11
CA MET A 93 5.65 3.60 -17.95
C MET A 93 6.58 3.36 -16.74
N PRO A 94 7.84 3.84 -16.77
CA PRO A 94 8.76 3.82 -15.63
C PRO A 94 8.10 4.27 -14.32
N ALA A 95 8.52 3.68 -13.20
CA ALA A 95 7.95 3.96 -11.87
C ALA A 95 7.99 5.47 -11.54
N GLU A 96 9.09 6.14 -11.86
CA GLU A 96 9.27 7.58 -11.70
C GLU A 96 8.16 8.40 -12.39
N LEU A 97 7.80 8.06 -13.63
CA LEU A 97 6.71 8.74 -14.34
C LEU A 97 5.34 8.42 -13.74
N ARG A 98 5.11 7.18 -13.30
CA ARG A 98 3.85 6.80 -12.68
C ARG A 98 3.65 7.47 -11.32
N ASP A 99 4.72 7.59 -10.54
CA ASP A 99 4.72 8.23 -9.22
C ASP A 99 4.68 9.75 -9.36
N GLY A 100 5.42 10.35 -10.31
CA GLY A 100 5.33 11.77 -10.64
C GLY A 100 3.93 12.19 -11.11
N TRP A 101 3.23 11.36 -11.89
CA TRP A 101 1.81 11.60 -12.20
C TRP A 101 0.92 11.59 -10.96
N ARG A 102 1.16 10.63 -10.06
CA ARG A 102 0.38 10.52 -8.82
C ARG A 102 0.60 11.74 -7.94
N GLU A 103 1.85 12.17 -7.77
CA GLU A 103 2.22 13.35 -7.02
C GLU A 103 1.64 14.62 -7.63
N MET A 104 1.83 14.83 -8.94
CA MET A 104 1.26 15.96 -9.67
C MET A 104 -0.26 16.06 -9.50
N MET A 105 -0.97 14.93 -9.61
CA MET A 105 -2.42 14.91 -9.40
C MET A 105 -2.77 15.14 -7.93
N GLN A 106 -1.99 14.65 -6.96
CA GLN A 106 -2.21 14.91 -5.54
C GLN A 106 -2.00 16.37 -5.17
N SER A 107 -1.00 17.04 -5.76
CA SER A 107 -0.70 18.46 -5.53
C SER A 107 -1.66 19.41 -6.24
N ALA A 108 -2.31 18.96 -7.32
CA ALA A 108 -3.28 19.76 -8.07
C ALA A 108 -4.61 19.93 -7.31
N ASP A 109 -5.21 21.11 -7.42
CA ASP A 109 -6.58 21.38 -6.96
C ASP A 109 -7.64 20.78 -7.89
N ASP A 110 -8.92 20.83 -7.50
CA ASP A 110 -10.00 20.19 -8.26
C ASP A 110 -10.20 20.80 -9.65
N ALA A 111 -9.98 22.12 -9.81
CA ALA A 111 -10.10 22.79 -11.11
C ALA A 111 -8.96 22.38 -12.04
N GLN A 112 -7.74 22.31 -11.52
CA GLN A 112 -6.55 21.85 -12.24
C GLN A 112 -6.69 20.38 -12.65
N ARG A 113 -7.15 19.52 -11.75
CA ARG A 113 -7.43 18.10 -12.06
C ARG A 113 -8.48 17.97 -13.16
N ALA A 114 -9.58 18.71 -13.05
CA ALA A 114 -10.65 18.69 -14.05
C ALA A 114 -10.12 19.15 -15.43
N GLU A 115 -9.26 20.17 -15.47
CA GLU A 115 -8.64 20.62 -16.70
C GLU A 115 -7.72 19.57 -17.31
N ILE A 116 -6.90 18.93 -16.49
CA ILE A 116 -6.02 17.83 -16.93
C ILE A 116 -6.86 16.69 -17.53
N HIS A 117 -7.96 16.31 -16.88
CA HIS A 117 -8.88 15.29 -17.38
C HIS A 117 -9.51 15.71 -18.71
N ARG A 118 -10.07 16.93 -18.79
CA ARG A 118 -10.66 17.49 -20.01
C ARG A 118 -9.67 17.48 -21.17
N ARG A 119 -8.44 17.90 -20.93
CA ARG A 119 -7.38 17.94 -21.95
C ARG A 119 -7.00 16.55 -22.44
N LEU A 120 -6.91 15.56 -21.56
CA LEU A 120 -6.64 14.18 -21.96
C LEU A 120 -7.82 13.55 -22.70
N GLU A 121 -9.06 13.84 -22.31
CA GLU A 121 -10.25 13.31 -22.97
C GLU A 121 -10.44 13.86 -24.39
N ALA A 122 -10.06 15.13 -24.61
CA ALA A 122 -10.08 15.77 -25.92
C ALA A 122 -9.10 15.15 -26.94
N LEU A 123 -8.10 14.39 -26.47
CA LEU A 123 -7.13 13.73 -27.34
C LEU A 123 -7.60 12.32 -27.75
N PRO A 124 -7.23 11.87 -28.98
CA PRO A 124 -7.43 10.48 -29.40
C PRO A 124 -6.78 9.51 -28.40
N PRO A 125 -7.37 8.32 -28.15
CA PRO A 125 -6.86 7.37 -27.16
C PRO A 125 -5.36 7.03 -27.31
N ALA A 126 -4.86 6.96 -28.54
CA ALA A 126 -3.45 6.70 -28.84
C ALA A 126 -2.50 7.81 -28.37
N GLU A 127 -2.96 9.06 -28.32
CA GLU A 127 -2.14 10.24 -27.98
C GLU A 127 -2.15 10.56 -26.48
N ARG A 128 -3.15 10.06 -25.74
CA ARG A 128 -3.32 10.35 -24.31
C ARG A 128 -2.12 9.96 -23.46
N VAL A 129 -1.47 8.83 -23.79
CA VAL A 129 -0.30 8.34 -23.04
C VAL A 129 0.89 9.27 -23.23
N ALA A 130 1.14 9.72 -24.46
CA ALA A 130 2.23 10.64 -24.78
C ALA A 130 2.00 12.02 -24.14
N ALA A 131 0.77 12.54 -24.22
CA ALA A 131 0.40 13.80 -23.58
C ALA A 131 0.55 13.74 -22.06
N ARG A 132 0.09 12.65 -21.44
CA ARG A 132 0.27 12.41 -20.00
C ARG A 132 1.75 12.36 -19.62
N LYS A 133 2.56 11.63 -20.39
CA LYS A 133 4.01 11.52 -20.16
C LYS A 133 4.67 12.91 -20.15
N LYS A 134 4.37 13.74 -21.15
CA LYS A 134 4.92 15.09 -21.26
C LYS A 134 4.56 15.97 -20.06
N MET A 135 3.30 15.91 -19.58
CA MET A 135 2.88 16.66 -18.39
C MET A 135 3.71 16.28 -17.15
N VAL A 136 3.95 14.98 -16.96
CA VAL A 136 4.74 14.49 -15.81
C VAL A 136 6.21 14.90 -15.94
N GLU A 137 6.81 14.78 -17.11
CA GLU A 137 8.20 15.21 -17.35
C GLU A 137 8.37 16.71 -17.07
N GLU A 138 7.38 17.53 -17.45
CA GLU A 138 7.37 18.96 -17.14
C GLU A 138 7.25 19.21 -15.63
N PHE A 139 6.36 18.48 -14.94
CA PHE A 139 6.20 18.56 -13.49
C PHE A 139 7.47 18.17 -12.73
N LEU A 140 8.05 17.00 -13.06
CA LEU A 140 9.28 16.53 -12.43
C LEU A 140 10.43 17.51 -12.68
N ARG A 141 10.55 18.08 -13.89
CA ARG A 141 11.58 19.09 -14.18
C ARG A 141 11.45 20.36 -13.34
N THR A 142 10.22 20.79 -13.02
CA THR A 142 10.00 21.99 -12.20
C THR A 142 10.09 21.72 -10.70
N HIS A 143 9.82 20.49 -10.26
CA HIS A 143 9.80 20.10 -8.84
C HIS A 143 11.06 19.32 -8.38
N ALA A 144 11.91 18.84 -9.30
CA ALA A 144 13.16 18.14 -8.99
C ALA A 144 14.38 19.07 -8.81
N LYS A 145 14.19 20.40 -8.80
CA LYS A 145 15.30 21.34 -8.57
C LYS A 145 15.46 21.61 -7.06
N PRO A 146 16.65 21.44 -6.47
CA PRO A 146 16.91 21.64 -5.04
C PRO A 146 16.74 23.09 -4.60
#